data_AF-A0A954IGH3-F1
#
_entry.id   AF-A0A954IGH3-F1
#
_cell.length_a   1.000
_cell.length_b   1.000
_cell.length_c   1.000
_cell.angle_alpha   90.00
_cell.angle_beta   90.00
_cell.angle_gamma   90.00
#
_symmetry.space_group_name_H-M   'P 1'
#
loop_
_entity.id
_entity.type
_entity.pdbx_description
1 polymer ?
#
loop_
_entity_poly.entity_id
_entity_poly.type
_entity_poly.pdbx_seq_one_letter_code
_entity_poly.pdbx_strand_id
1 'polypeptide(L)'
;ATPVHERTLRNLRLQTELYCDRRALQVTGEADACIRTLVKMETGLRQVSAQAYLQQATEVMRSGKVFSEGVTHPEMFIRTYAIQAWDSSGEDSDQEIARIISGGLRLDDMDLLQQQSAFEMTRFLISRMLDPPWMQTTITMELARRFFSDALSDDRSLMDFLRERDGSNGQTKQCVAELQCEKLRKYFCYVLLDFATIDPELDETALAQGFQIAAEVQLSREFQQAAGELRISKRTLQRIQTDAAQLVKAAVEAQQAEVTS
;
A
#
# COMPACT_ATOMS: atom_id res chain seq x y z
N ALA A 1 -12.80 -8.07 -13.05
CA ALA A 1 -11.97 -8.18 -11.84
C ALA A 1 -12.30 -9.51 -11.17
N THR A 2 -11.29 -10.21 -10.64
CA THR A 2 -11.51 -11.40 -9.80
C THR A 2 -12.31 -10.97 -8.56
N PRO A 3 -13.35 -11.70 -8.14
CA PRO A 3 -14.03 -11.41 -6.88
C PRO A 3 -13.05 -11.43 -5.69
N VAL A 4 -13.18 -10.46 -4.78
CA VAL A 4 -12.27 -10.29 -3.62
C VAL A 4 -12.14 -11.55 -2.77
N HIS A 5 -13.24 -12.28 -2.58
CA HIS A 5 -13.27 -13.50 -1.78
C HIS A 5 -12.50 -14.64 -2.47
N GLU A 6 -12.52 -14.72 -3.80
CA GLU A 6 -11.73 -15.71 -4.55
C GLU A 6 -10.24 -15.39 -4.46
N ARG A 7 -9.86 -14.12 -4.61
CA ARG A 7 -8.45 -13.68 -4.45
C ARG A 7 -7.95 -13.95 -3.03
N THR A 8 -8.78 -13.68 -2.03
CA THR A 8 -8.47 -13.96 -0.62
C THR A 8 -8.30 -15.45 -0.37
N LEU A 9 -9.23 -16.28 -0.86
CA LEU A 9 -9.14 -17.74 -0.72
C LEU A 9 -7.90 -18.31 -1.41
N ARG A 10 -7.58 -17.81 -2.60
CA ARG A 10 -6.33 -18.15 -3.31
C ARG A 10 -5.12 -17.85 -2.45
N ASN A 11 -4.98 -16.60 -1.97
CA ASN A 11 -3.82 -16.20 -1.18
C ASN A 11 -3.73 -16.99 0.13
N LEU A 12 -4.85 -17.29 0.78
CA LEU A 12 -4.89 -18.16 1.96
C LEU A 12 -4.34 -19.58 1.66
N ARG A 13 -4.72 -20.18 0.52
CA ARG A 13 -4.21 -21.50 0.10
C ARG A 13 -2.70 -21.47 -0.13
N LEU A 14 -2.21 -20.46 -0.84
CA LEU A 14 -0.78 -20.29 -1.10
C LEU A 14 0.02 -20.12 0.19
N GLN A 15 -0.48 -19.31 1.13
CA GLN A 15 0.14 -19.11 2.44
C GLN A 15 0.11 -20.37 3.30
N THR A 16 -0.94 -21.20 3.17
CA THR A 16 -1.04 -22.49 3.90
C THR A 16 0.07 -23.45 3.47
N GLU A 17 0.37 -23.54 2.17
CA GLU A 17 1.49 -24.36 1.69
C GLU A 17 2.84 -23.90 2.26
N LEU A 18 3.08 -22.59 2.26
CA LEU A 18 4.28 -22.00 2.84
C LEU A 18 4.38 -22.20 4.34
N TYR A 19 3.25 -22.12 5.05
CA TYR A 19 3.21 -22.46 6.47
C TYR A 19 3.65 -23.90 6.69
N CYS A 20 3.14 -24.85 5.91
CA CYS A 20 3.55 -26.25 5.97
C CYS A 20 5.05 -26.42 5.69
N ASP A 21 5.59 -25.75 4.67
CA ASP A 21 7.02 -25.79 4.34
C ASP A 21 7.90 -25.27 5.49
N ARG A 22 7.52 -24.11 6.06
CA ARG A 22 8.24 -23.50 7.20
C ARG A 22 8.20 -24.41 8.42
N ARG A 23 7.04 -25.01 8.71
CA ARG A 23 6.90 -25.96 9.83
C ARG A 23 7.70 -27.23 9.60
N ALA A 24 7.76 -27.74 8.37
CA ALA A 24 8.61 -28.87 8.03
C ALA A 24 10.08 -28.53 8.31
N LEU A 25 10.56 -27.38 7.85
CA LEU A 25 11.92 -26.91 8.12
C LEU A 25 12.21 -26.78 9.62
N GLN A 26 11.30 -26.19 10.39
CA GLN A 26 11.48 -26.03 11.84
C GLN A 26 11.54 -27.38 12.58
N VAL A 27 10.84 -28.41 12.10
CA VAL A 27 10.85 -29.75 12.70
C VAL A 27 12.09 -30.55 12.29
N THR A 28 12.53 -30.45 11.04
CA THR A 28 13.67 -31.23 10.54
C THR A 28 15.00 -30.57 10.84
N GLY A 29 15.06 -29.23 10.87
CA GLY A 29 16.31 -28.47 10.92
C GLY A 29 17.19 -28.63 9.67
N GLU A 30 16.64 -29.17 8.57
CA GLU A 30 17.39 -29.50 7.36
C GLU A 30 16.68 -29.00 6.09
N ALA A 31 17.06 -27.81 5.61
CA ALA A 31 16.52 -27.23 4.37
C ALA A 31 16.68 -28.16 3.16
N ASP A 32 17.84 -28.79 3.01
CA ASP A 32 18.12 -29.75 1.94
C ASP A 32 17.14 -30.93 1.93
N ALA A 33 16.75 -31.43 3.11
CA ALA A 33 15.77 -32.52 3.22
C ALA A 33 14.37 -32.04 2.83
N CYS A 34 13.97 -30.85 3.27
CA CYS A 34 12.70 -30.24 2.90
C CYS A 34 12.60 -29.99 1.38
N ILE A 35 13.62 -29.38 0.77
CA ILE A 35 13.67 -29.10 -0.67
C ILE A 35 13.64 -30.40 -1.48
N ARG A 36 14.46 -31.41 -1.11
CA ARG A 36 14.41 -32.72 -1.79
C ARG A 36 13.02 -33.34 -1.71
N THR A 37 12.37 -33.28 -0.55
CA THR A 37 11.05 -33.87 -0.34
C THR A 37 9.99 -33.16 -1.19
N LEU A 38 9.96 -31.83 -1.15
CA LEU A 38 9.08 -30.99 -1.98
C LEU A 38 9.22 -31.36 -3.46
N VAL A 39 10.45 -31.31 -4.00
CA VAL A 39 10.69 -31.59 -5.42
C VAL A 39 10.32 -33.03 -5.77
N LYS A 40 10.63 -34.02 -4.91
CA LYS A 40 10.25 -35.42 -5.15
C LYS A 40 8.73 -35.60 -5.19
N MET A 41 7.99 -34.97 -4.28
CA MET A 41 6.53 -35.07 -4.22
C MET A 41 5.87 -34.45 -5.44
N GLU A 42 6.38 -33.29 -5.88
CA GLU A 42 5.79 -32.53 -7.00
C GLU A 42 6.18 -33.09 -8.38
N THR A 43 7.39 -33.66 -8.54
CA THR A 43 7.89 -34.12 -9.84
C THR A 43 7.86 -35.64 -10.03
N GLY A 44 7.78 -36.41 -8.94
CA GLY A 44 7.92 -37.87 -8.96
C GLY A 44 9.35 -38.38 -9.23
N LEU A 45 10.36 -37.50 -9.25
CA LEU A 45 11.76 -37.90 -9.48
C LEU A 45 12.29 -38.77 -8.34
N ARG A 46 13.02 -39.85 -8.67
CA ARG A 46 13.61 -40.76 -7.66
C ARG A 46 14.83 -40.16 -6.97
N GLN A 47 15.66 -39.46 -7.74
CA GLN A 47 16.89 -38.81 -7.27
C GLN A 47 16.78 -37.32 -7.54
N VAL A 48 16.99 -36.53 -6.48
CA VAL A 48 16.85 -35.07 -6.53
C VAL A 48 18.05 -34.46 -5.80
N SER A 49 18.68 -33.49 -6.46
CA SER A 49 19.69 -32.61 -5.85
C SER A 49 19.02 -31.32 -5.39
N ALA A 50 18.94 -31.10 -4.07
CA ALA A 50 18.43 -29.85 -3.50
C ALA A 50 19.24 -28.66 -4.01
N GLN A 51 20.57 -28.77 -3.98
CA GLN A 51 21.47 -27.71 -4.40
C GLN A 51 21.24 -27.26 -5.85
N ALA A 52 21.05 -28.21 -6.78
CA ALA A 52 20.80 -27.87 -8.18
C ALA A 52 19.46 -27.15 -8.37
N TYR A 53 18.41 -27.58 -7.68
CA TYR A 53 17.10 -26.92 -7.71
C TYR A 53 17.13 -25.54 -7.05
N LEU A 54 17.85 -25.39 -5.94
CA LEU A 54 18.02 -24.11 -5.28
C LEU A 54 18.76 -23.10 -6.17
N GLN A 55 19.79 -23.54 -6.89
CA GLN A 55 20.48 -22.69 -7.87
C GLN A 55 19.52 -22.21 -8.96
N GLN A 56 18.69 -23.09 -9.51
CA GLN A 56 17.69 -22.72 -10.50
C GLN A 56 16.65 -21.76 -9.93
N ALA A 57 16.14 -22.04 -8.72
CA ALA A 57 15.17 -21.18 -8.06
C ALA A 57 15.76 -19.78 -7.82
N THR A 58 16.99 -19.70 -7.33
CA THR A 58 17.69 -18.44 -7.11
C THR A 58 17.88 -17.66 -8.41
N GLU A 59 18.19 -18.33 -9.51
CA GLU A 59 18.33 -17.70 -10.82
C GLU A 59 17.01 -17.11 -11.31
N VAL A 60 15.90 -17.85 -11.16
CA VAL A 60 14.56 -17.34 -11.47
C VAL A 60 14.24 -16.12 -10.61
N MET A 61 14.49 -16.17 -9.30
CA MET A 61 14.24 -15.05 -8.39
C MET A 61 15.08 -13.80 -8.71
N ARG A 62 16.29 -13.96 -9.28
CA ARG A 62 17.13 -12.83 -9.73
C ARG A 62 16.63 -12.15 -11.00
N SER A 63 15.82 -12.84 -11.81
CA SER A 63 15.37 -12.34 -13.11
C SER A 63 14.39 -11.15 -13.05
N GLY A 64 13.89 -10.79 -11.86
CA GLY A 64 13.11 -9.56 -11.66
C GLY A 64 11.96 -9.72 -10.68
N LYS A 65 10.85 -9.00 -10.94
CA LYS A 65 9.63 -9.03 -10.11
C LYS A 65 8.91 -10.37 -10.26
N VAL A 66 9.32 -11.35 -9.47
CA VAL A 66 8.70 -12.67 -9.42
C VAL A 66 7.61 -12.70 -8.35
N PHE A 67 6.39 -13.02 -8.77
CA PHE A 67 5.25 -13.21 -7.89
C PHE A 67 4.60 -14.55 -8.17
N SER A 68 3.93 -15.12 -7.18
CA SER A 68 3.19 -16.36 -7.40
C SER A 68 1.93 -16.10 -8.23
N GLU A 69 1.79 -16.81 -9.34
CA GLU A 69 0.59 -16.89 -10.18
C GLU A 69 -0.22 -18.17 -9.91
N GLY A 70 0.33 -19.11 -9.14
CA GLY A 70 -0.32 -20.36 -8.71
C GLY A 70 -1.73 -20.19 -8.12
N VAL A 71 -2.62 -21.16 -8.39
CA VAL A 71 -4.04 -21.11 -7.96
C VAL A 71 -4.26 -21.83 -6.63
N THR A 72 -3.62 -22.99 -6.47
CA THR A 72 -3.75 -23.83 -5.26
C THR A 72 -2.45 -23.93 -4.48
N HIS A 73 -1.31 -23.98 -5.17
CA HIS A 73 0.01 -24.06 -4.58
C HIS A 73 0.93 -23.02 -5.24
N PRO A 74 1.87 -22.44 -4.48
CA PRO A 74 2.90 -21.60 -5.08
C PRO A 74 3.80 -22.45 -5.98
N GLU A 75 4.41 -21.79 -6.96
CA GLU A 75 5.39 -22.39 -7.84
C GLU A 75 6.53 -23.00 -7.00
N MET A 76 6.94 -24.22 -7.37
CA MET A 76 7.94 -24.99 -6.61
C MET A 76 9.25 -24.22 -6.37
N PHE A 77 9.67 -23.38 -7.33
CA PHE A 77 10.86 -22.55 -7.17
C PHE A 77 10.68 -21.46 -6.10
N ILE A 78 9.47 -20.90 -5.94
CA ILE A 78 9.15 -19.92 -4.86
C ILE A 78 9.21 -20.61 -3.50
N ARG A 79 8.60 -21.79 -3.39
CA ARG A 79 8.64 -22.60 -2.15
C ARG A 79 10.06 -23.00 -1.78
N THR A 80 10.85 -23.43 -2.76
CA THR A 80 12.28 -23.78 -2.60
C THR A 80 13.08 -22.58 -2.09
N TYR A 81 12.88 -21.41 -2.71
CA TYR A 81 13.50 -20.16 -2.28
C TYR A 81 13.09 -19.78 -0.86
N ALA A 82 11.80 -19.86 -0.51
CA ALA A 82 11.28 -19.53 0.81
C ALA A 82 11.90 -20.43 1.90
N ILE A 83 11.99 -21.74 1.67
CA ILE A 83 12.66 -22.68 2.58
C ILE A 83 14.10 -22.26 2.83
N GLN A 84 14.86 -21.96 1.78
CA GLN A 84 16.26 -21.52 1.95
C GLN A 84 16.36 -20.18 2.68
N ALA A 85 15.47 -19.23 2.38
CA ALA A 85 15.47 -17.91 3.00
C ALA A 85 15.14 -17.99 4.50
N TRP A 86 14.23 -18.89 4.91
CA TRP A 86 13.96 -19.14 6.34
C TRP A 86 15.12 -19.86 7.04
N ASP A 87 15.79 -20.80 6.37
CA ASP A 87 16.96 -21.47 6.93
C ASP A 87 18.12 -20.49 7.16
N SER A 88 18.30 -19.55 6.23
CA SER A 88 19.43 -18.61 6.25
C SER A 88 19.19 -17.38 7.13
N SER A 89 17.95 -16.88 7.17
CA SER A 89 17.63 -15.57 7.77
C SER A 89 16.41 -15.59 8.69
N GLY A 90 15.79 -16.75 8.90
CA GLY A 90 14.69 -16.91 9.84
C GLY A 90 13.52 -15.97 9.55
N GLU A 91 13.04 -15.28 10.58
CA GLU A 91 11.89 -14.36 10.52
C GLU A 91 12.17 -13.11 9.66
N ASP A 92 13.43 -12.72 9.44
CA ASP A 92 13.77 -11.55 8.63
C ASP A 92 13.30 -11.70 7.17
N SER A 93 13.12 -12.94 6.70
CA SER A 93 12.63 -13.25 5.35
C SER A 93 11.11 -13.17 5.18
N ASP A 94 10.34 -13.08 6.27
CA ASP A 94 8.88 -13.25 6.22
C ASP A 94 8.18 -12.18 5.38
N GLN A 95 8.62 -10.93 5.49
CA GLN A 95 8.03 -9.82 4.74
C GLN A 95 8.32 -9.89 3.24
N GLU A 96 9.50 -10.39 2.85
CA GLU A 96 9.84 -10.62 1.45
C GLU A 96 9.02 -11.76 0.87
N ILE A 97 8.97 -12.91 1.55
CA ILE A 97 8.23 -14.09 1.12
C ILE A 97 6.73 -13.78 1.01
N ALA A 98 6.16 -13.08 1.98
CA ALA A 98 4.76 -12.66 1.93
C ALA A 98 4.46 -11.80 0.68
N ARG A 99 5.37 -10.90 0.31
CA ARG A 99 5.22 -10.06 -0.91
C ARG A 99 5.31 -10.88 -2.19
N ILE A 100 6.18 -11.88 -2.26
CA ILE A 100 6.28 -12.77 -3.42
C ILE A 100 4.97 -13.53 -3.64
N ILE A 101 4.33 -13.98 -2.55
CA ILE A 101 3.13 -14.82 -2.61
C ILE A 101 1.86 -14.02 -2.87
N SER A 102 1.61 -13.01 -2.04
CA SER A 102 0.38 -12.21 -2.14
C SER A 102 0.41 -11.27 -3.33
N GLY A 103 1.61 -11.00 -3.86
CA GLY A 103 1.88 -9.98 -4.86
C GLY A 103 1.89 -8.59 -4.26
N GLY A 104 2.33 -7.61 -5.06
CA GLY A 104 2.20 -6.19 -4.70
C GLY A 104 0.74 -5.74 -4.66
N LEU A 105 0.47 -4.64 -3.94
CA LEU A 105 -0.85 -4.01 -3.89
C LEU A 105 -1.26 -3.50 -5.28
N ARG A 106 -2.36 -4.03 -5.82
CA ARG A 106 -2.84 -3.75 -7.18
C ARG A 106 -4.34 -3.46 -7.17
N LEU A 107 -4.73 -2.30 -7.70
CA LEU A 107 -6.13 -1.85 -7.68
C LEU A 107 -7.12 -2.86 -8.30
N ASP A 108 -6.73 -3.57 -9.36
CA ASP A 108 -7.63 -4.46 -10.11
C ASP A 108 -7.77 -5.89 -9.53
N ASP A 109 -6.96 -6.26 -8.53
CA ASP A 109 -6.84 -7.65 -8.04
C ASP A 109 -6.45 -7.72 -6.56
N MET A 110 -7.16 -6.97 -5.70
CA MET A 110 -6.92 -6.97 -4.26
C MET A 110 -7.65 -8.12 -3.55
N ASP A 111 -6.98 -8.75 -2.59
CA ASP A 111 -7.64 -9.52 -1.52
C ASP A 111 -8.19 -8.61 -0.40
N LEU A 112 -8.86 -9.20 0.60
CA LEU A 112 -9.43 -8.46 1.74
C LEU A 112 -8.38 -7.69 2.57
N LEU A 113 -7.19 -8.26 2.79
CA LEU A 113 -6.13 -7.62 3.58
C LEU A 113 -5.47 -6.48 2.80
N GLN A 114 -5.37 -6.64 1.49
CA GLN A 114 -4.91 -5.62 0.56
C GLN A 114 -5.93 -4.47 0.45
N GLN A 115 -7.23 -4.76 0.41
CA GLN A 115 -8.28 -3.74 0.48
C GLN A 115 -8.22 -2.96 1.80
N GLN A 116 -8.02 -3.66 2.92
CA GLN A 116 -7.81 -3.01 4.22
C GLN A 116 -6.57 -2.11 4.20
N SER A 117 -5.47 -2.56 3.60
CA SER A 117 -4.26 -1.73 3.46
C SER A 117 -4.52 -0.47 2.62
N ALA A 118 -5.22 -0.59 1.49
CA ALA A 118 -5.58 0.55 0.66
C ALA A 118 -6.56 1.52 1.36
N PHE A 119 -7.46 0.97 2.17
CA PHE A 119 -8.37 1.74 3.03
C PHE A 119 -7.59 2.57 4.05
N GLU A 120 -6.63 1.96 4.77
CA GLU A 120 -5.78 2.66 5.74
C GLU A 120 -4.93 3.76 5.08
N MET A 121 -4.38 3.50 3.90
CA MET A 121 -3.67 4.52 3.12
C MET A 121 -4.58 5.68 2.71
N THR A 122 -5.82 5.39 2.30
CA THR A 122 -6.82 6.42 1.98
C THR A 122 -7.15 7.26 3.21
N ARG A 123 -7.40 6.60 4.35
CA ARG A 123 -7.66 7.24 5.65
C ARG A 123 -6.51 8.14 6.08
N PHE A 124 -5.27 7.68 5.92
CA PHE A 124 -4.07 8.45 6.20
C PHE A 124 -3.97 9.71 5.33
N LEU A 125 -4.21 9.62 4.02
CA LEU A 125 -4.14 10.78 3.13
C LEU A 125 -5.22 11.82 3.45
N ILE A 126 -6.44 11.36 3.72
CA ILE A 126 -7.56 12.23 4.11
C ILE A 126 -7.28 12.87 5.47
N SER A 127 -6.74 12.13 6.44
CA SER A 127 -6.38 12.69 7.74
C SER A 127 -5.29 13.76 7.63
N ARG A 128 -4.32 13.60 6.72
CA ARG A 128 -3.31 14.63 6.41
C ARG A 128 -3.90 15.85 5.71
N MET A 129 -4.86 15.67 4.80
CA MET A 129 -5.57 16.78 4.17
C MET A 129 -6.37 17.59 5.20
N LEU A 130 -7.05 16.92 6.13
CA LEU A 130 -7.92 17.54 7.14
C LEU A 130 -7.21 17.89 8.45
N ASP A 131 -5.90 17.68 8.54
CA ASP A 131 -5.12 18.00 9.74
C ASP A 131 -5.22 19.49 10.13
N PRO A 132 -5.10 20.44 9.18
CA PRO A 132 -5.30 21.86 9.48
C PRO A 132 -6.79 22.20 9.70
N PRO A 133 -7.15 22.98 10.73
CA PRO A 133 -8.55 23.36 10.98
C PRO A 133 -9.24 24.08 9.82
N TRP A 134 -8.51 24.90 9.06
CA TRP A 134 -9.05 25.61 7.89
C TRP A 134 -9.45 24.67 6.73
N MET A 135 -8.94 23.43 6.70
CA MET A 135 -9.39 22.40 5.75
C MET A 135 -10.66 21.68 6.22
N GLN A 136 -11.12 21.87 7.46
CA GLN A 136 -12.26 21.16 8.06
C GLN A 136 -13.58 21.91 7.84
N THR A 137 -13.84 22.34 6.60
CA THR A 137 -15.12 22.96 6.23
C THR A 137 -16.24 21.92 6.21
N THR A 138 -17.49 22.36 6.21
CA THR A 138 -18.63 21.44 6.15
C THR A 138 -18.55 20.52 4.92
N ILE A 139 -18.10 21.05 3.78
CA ILE A 139 -18.06 20.32 2.51
C ILE A 139 -16.96 19.25 2.52
N THR A 140 -15.75 19.58 2.97
CA THR A 140 -14.64 18.62 3.03
C THR A 140 -14.89 17.53 4.08
N MET A 141 -15.52 17.90 5.21
CA MET A 141 -15.91 16.95 6.26
C MET A 141 -17.00 15.98 5.78
N GLU A 142 -17.99 16.45 5.02
CA GLU A 142 -19.00 15.58 4.41
C GLU A 142 -18.39 14.65 3.35
N LEU A 143 -17.45 15.13 2.55
CA LEU A 143 -16.71 14.27 1.62
C LEU A 143 -15.98 13.15 2.37
N ALA A 144 -15.27 13.48 3.46
CA ALA A 144 -14.60 12.48 4.28
C ALA A 144 -15.57 11.49 4.92
N ARG A 145 -16.75 11.92 5.41
CA ARG A 145 -17.79 10.99 5.91
C ARG A 145 -18.23 10.01 4.83
N ARG A 146 -18.39 10.48 3.59
CA ARG A 146 -18.81 9.63 2.47
C ARG A 146 -17.79 8.53 2.16
N PHE A 147 -16.49 8.82 2.25
CA PHE A 147 -15.43 7.80 2.08
C PHE A 147 -15.50 6.67 3.13
N PHE A 148 -16.00 6.97 4.34
CA PHE A 148 -15.96 6.06 5.49
C PHE A 148 -17.34 5.70 6.05
N SER A 149 -18.40 5.88 5.26
CA SER A 149 -19.78 5.69 5.70
C SER A 149 -20.06 4.30 6.30
N ASP A 150 -19.44 3.25 5.75
CA ASP A 150 -19.59 1.87 6.25
C ASP A 150 -18.79 1.60 7.54
N ALA A 151 -17.76 2.40 7.83
CA ALA A 151 -16.82 2.19 8.93
C ALA A 151 -17.06 3.14 10.13
N LEU A 152 -17.75 4.26 9.89
CA LEU A 152 -18.01 5.28 10.89
C LEU A 152 -19.32 4.97 11.62
N SER A 153 -19.25 4.72 12.93
CA SER A 153 -20.44 4.64 13.79
C SER A 153 -21.01 6.02 14.09
N ASP A 154 -22.33 6.12 14.28
CA ASP A 154 -23.03 7.38 14.57
C ASP A 154 -22.47 8.13 15.80
N ASP A 155 -21.99 7.40 16.81
CA ASP A 155 -21.46 7.98 18.05
C ASP A 155 -19.99 8.43 17.96
N ARG A 156 -19.31 8.18 16.83
CA ARG A 156 -17.87 8.41 16.69
C ARG A 156 -17.56 9.72 15.95
N SER A 157 -16.71 10.55 16.54
CA SER A 157 -16.15 11.73 15.86
C SER A 157 -15.31 11.32 14.65
N LEU A 158 -15.55 11.95 13.50
CA LEU A 158 -14.80 11.70 12.27
C LEU A 158 -13.31 11.98 12.44
N MET A 159 -12.94 13.08 13.12
CA MET A 159 -11.52 13.41 13.31
C MET A 159 -10.82 12.41 14.23
N ASP A 160 -11.51 11.87 15.23
CA ASP A 160 -10.96 10.83 16.09
C ASP A 160 -10.81 9.50 15.33
N PHE A 161 -11.73 9.20 14.41
CA PHE A 161 -11.60 8.08 13.47
C PHE A 161 -10.41 8.25 12.52
N LEU A 162 -10.20 9.45 11.95
CA LEU A 162 -9.12 9.73 11.01
C LEU A 162 -7.74 9.75 11.68
N ARG A 163 -7.67 10.17 12.95
CA ARG A 163 -6.42 10.28 13.73
C ARG A 163 -6.06 9.01 14.50
N GLU A 164 -6.98 8.06 14.62
CA GLU A 164 -6.70 6.78 15.26
C GLU A 164 -5.53 6.10 14.55
N ARG A 165 -4.48 5.81 15.31
CA ARG A 165 -3.30 5.12 14.81
C ARG A 165 -3.73 3.83 14.13
N ASP A 166 -3.26 3.62 12.91
CA ASP A 166 -3.38 2.32 12.27
C ASP A 166 -2.69 1.23 13.11
N GLY A 167 -3.12 -0.02 12.94
CA GLY A 167 -2.42 -1.18 13.50
C GLY A 167 -1.07 -1.48 12.83
N SER A 168 -0.61 -0.63 11.91
CA SER A 168 0.59 -0.85 11.08
C SER A 168 1.88 -0.30 11.69
N ASN A 169 1.87 0.04 12.99
CA ASN A 169 2.98 0.69 13.69
C ASN A 169 3.43 2.01 13.03
N GLY A 170 2.53 2.72 12.33
CA GLY A 170 2.83 3.98 11.66
C GLY A 170 3.62 3.84 10.36
N GLN A 171 3.64 2.66 9.74
CA GLN A 171 4.33 2.42 8.47
C GLN A 171 3.53 2.88 7.25
N THR A 172 2.26 3.27 7.38
CA THR A 172 1.40 3.65 6.25
C THR A 172 2.02 4.68 5.31
N LYS A 173 2.73 5.69 5.84
CA LYS A 173 3.46 6.67 5.01
C LYS A 173 4.51 5.99 4.11
N GLN A 174 5.32 5.11 4.68
CA GLN A 174 6.33 4.34 3.96
C GLN A 174 5.68 3.47 2.89
N CYS A 175 4.58 2.81 3.24
CA CYS A 175 3.86 1.94 2.32
C CYS A 175 3.29 2.71 1.11
N VAL A 176 2.81 3.95 1.29
CA VAL A 176 2.39 4.80 0.17
C VAL A 176 3.57 5.18 -0.73
N ALA A 177 4.71 5.54 -0.14
CA ALA A 177 5.91 5.92 -0.89
C ALA A 177 6.45 4.77 -1.76
N GLU A 178 6.41 3.54 -1.24
CA GLU A 178 6.94 2.34 -1.91
C GLU A 178 6.00 1.73 -2.97
N LEU A 179 4.81 2.31 -3.16
CA LEU A 179 3.82 1.81 -4.12
C LEU A 179 4.39 1.70 -5.53
N GLN A 180 4.29 0.50 -6.08
CA GLN A 180 4.71 0.17 -7.44
C GLN A 180 3.57 0.23 -8.46
N CYS A 181 2.30 0.22 -8.01
CA CYS A 181 1.13 0.19 -8.89
C CYS A 181 0.73 1.60 -9.31
N GLU A 182 0.94 1.95 -10.59
CA GLU A 182 0.61 3.26 -11.15
C GLU A 182 -0.87 3.62 -10.97
N LYS A 183 -1.79 2.67 -11.17
CA LYS A 183 -3.24 2.89 -10.99
C LYS A 183 -3.58 3.31 -9.57
N LEU A 184 -2.93 2.70 -8.58
CA LEU A 184 -3.17 3.01 -7.18
C LEU A 184 -2.54 4.35 -6.77
N ARG A 185 -1.33 4.65 -7.28
CA ARG A 185 -0.71 5.97 -7.13
C ARG A 185 -1.60 7.07 -7.69
N LYS A 186 -2.18 6.86 -8.88
CA LYS A 186 -3.16 7.79 -9.48
C LYS A 186 -4.42 7.91 -8.63
N TYR A 187 -4.99 6.81 -8.16
CA TYR A 187 -6.14 6.82 -7.25
C TYR A 187 -5.88 7.72 -6.04
N PHE A 188 -4.74 7.57 -5.37
CA PHE A 188 -4.39 8.41 -4.22
C PHE A 188 -4.21 9.88 -4.57
N CYS A 189 -3.67 10.19 -5.76
CA CYS A 189 -3.59 11.56 -6.24
C CYS A 189 -4.97 12.18 -6.48
N TYR A 190 -5.92 11.41 -7.03
CA TYR A 190 -7.30 11.87 -7.20
C TYR A 190 -8.01 12.06 -5.86
N VAL A 191 -7.77 11.20 -4.86
CA VAL A 191 -8.29 11.44 -3.50
C VAL A 191 -7.80 12.79 -2.96
N LEU A 192 -6.50 13.09 -3.06
CA LEU A 192 -5.98 14.40 -2.64
C LEU A 192 -6.60 15.55 -3.47
N LEU A 193 -6.80 15.34 -4.77
CA LEU A 193 -7.35 16.35 -5.68
C LEU A 193 -8.83 16.64 -5.38
N ASP A 194 -9.63 15.63 -5.06
CA ASP A 194 -11.03 15.78 -4.69
C ASP A 194 -11.15 16.70 -3.48
N PHE A 195 -10.36 16.46 -2.42
CA PHE A 195 -10.33 17.35 -1.25
C PHE A 195 -9.77 18.73 -1.55
N ALA A 196 -8.79 18.84 -2.46
CA ALA A 196 -8.22 20.12 -2.85
C ALA A 196 -9.17 21.00 -3.67
N THR A 197 -10.25 20.45 -4.21
CA THR A 197 -11.12 21.14 -5.18
C THR A 197 -12.60 21.14 -4.82
N ILE A 198 -13.03 20.35 -3.83
CA ILE A 198 -14.44 20.24 -3.46
C ILE A 198 -14.99 21.55 -2.85
N ASP A 199 -14.14 22.33 -2.18
CA ASP A 199 -14.51 23.58 -1.54
C ASP A 199 -13.85 24.78 -2.26
N PRO A 200 -14.61 25.56 -3.04
CA PRO A 200 -14.09 26.73 -3.73
C PRO A 200 -13.58 27.84 -2.81
N GLU A 201 -14.00 27.89 -1.55
CA GLU A 201 -13.60 28.94 -0.60
C GLU A 201 -12.14 28.78 -0.14
N LEU A 202 -11.57 27.58 -0.27
CA LEU A 202 -10.19 27.29 0.10
C LEU A 202 -9.16 27.69 -0.97
N ASP A 203 -9.64 28.05 -2.17
CA ASP A 203 -8.87 28.55 -3.31
C ASP A 203 -7.59 27.73 -3.58
N GLU A 204 -6.47 28.38 -3.91
CA GLU A 204 -5.20 27.73 -4.22
C GLU A 204 -4.55 27.05 -3.00
N THR A 205 -5.00 27.38 -1.78
CA THR A 205 -4.40 26.89 -0.53
C THR A 205 -4.64 25.39 -0.34
N ALA A 206 -5.85 24.90 -0.65
CA ALA A 206 -6.15 23.48 -0.57
C ALA A 206 -5.33 22.66 -1.58
N LEU A 207 -5.10 23.22 -2.78
CA LEU A 207 -4.22 22.61 -3.78
C LEU A 207 -2.75 22.61 -3.34
N ALA A 208 -2.29 23.70 -2.69
CA ALA A 208 -0.97 23.76 -2.07
C ALA A 208 -0.78 22.69 -0.98
N GLN A 209 -1.77 22.44 -0.13
CA GLN A 209 -1.75 21.35 0.86
C GLN A 209 -1.61 19.98 0.18
N GLY A 210 -2.36 19.74 -0.90
CA GLY A 210 -2.23 18.53 -1.71
C GLY A 210 -0.80 18.33 -2.25
N PHE A 211 -0.15 19.39 -2.74
CA PHE A 211 1.24 19.33 -3.19
C PHE A 211 2.23 18.99 -2.07
N GLN A 212 2.04 19.54 -0.85
CA GLN A 212 2.90 19.20 0.29
C GLN A 212 2.77 17.72 0.66
N ILE A 213 1.55 17.22 0.79
CA ILE A 213 1.30 15.82 1.15
C ILE A 213 1.84 14.90 0.06
N ALA A 214 1.59 15.19 -1.21
CA ALA A 214 2.13 14.42 -2.32
C ALA A 214 3.67 14.38 -2.30
N ALA A 215 4.35 15.46 -1.90
CA ALA A 215 5.80 15.45 -1.71
C ALA A 215 6.23 14.58 -0.53
N GLU A 216 5.53 14.65 0.61
CA GLU A 216 5.80 13.83 1.79
C GLU A 216 5.71 12.32 1.51
N VAL A 217 4.79 11.91 0.62
CA VAL A 217 4.55 10.49 0.28
C VAL A 217 5.12 10.07 -1.08
N GLN A 218 6.00 10.88 -1.68
CA GLN A 218 6.65 10.59 -2.96
C GLN A 218 5.70 10.37 -4.15
N LEU A 219 4.59 11.12 -4.20
CA LEU A 219 3.60 11.15 -5.29
C LEU A 219 3.60 12.47 -6.08
N SER A 220 4.60 13.36 -5.89
CA SER A 220 4.60 14.70 -6.50
C SER A 220 4.38 14.72 -8.01
N ARG A 221 4.99 13.76 -8.73
CA ARG A 221 4.90 13.69 -10.19
C ARG A 221 3.49 13.33 -10.63
N GLU A 222 2.92 12.30 -10.03
CA GLU A 222 1.57 11.82 -10.33
C GLU A 222 0.52 12.85 -9.92
N PHE A 223 0.70 13.51 -8.78
CA PHE A 223 -0.19 14.57 -8.32
C PHE A 223 -0.14 15.78 -9.25
N GLN A 224 1.05 16.20 -9.70
CA GLN A 224 1.17 17.27 -10.70
C GLN A 224 0.46 16.94 -12.02
N GLN A 225 0.51 15.68 -12.45
CA GLN A 225 -0.21 15.23 -13.65
C GLN A 225 -1.73 15.31 -13.44
N ALA A 226 -2.24 14.80 -12.32
CA ALA A 226 -3.66 14.85 -11.99
C ALA A 226 -4.16 16.30 -11.85
N ALA A 227 -3.42 17.16 -11.15
CA ALA A 227 -3.74 18.58 -11.00
C ALA A 227 -3.72 19.34 -12.35
N GLY A 228 -2.96 18.87 -13.33
CA GLY A 228 -2.96 19.40 -14.70
C GLY A 228 -4.25 19.17 -15.47
N GLU A 229 -5.14 18.30 -14.99
CA GLU A 229 -6.48 18.07 -15.56
C GLU A 229 -7.48 19.14 -15.11
N LEU A 230 -7.18 19.84 -14.01
CA LEU A 230 -7.85 21.10 -13.67
C LEU A 230 -7.52 22.08 -14.79
N ARG A 231 -8.51 22.78 -15.33
CA ARG A 231 -8.36 23.74 -16.45
C ARG A 231 -7.61 25.03 -16.05
N ILE A 232 -6.58 24.89 -15.22
CA ILE A 232 -5.70 25.90 -14.67
C ILE A 232 -4.43 25.96 -15.54
N SER A 233 -3.84 27.15 -15.68
CA SER A 233 -2.63 27.30 -16.48
C SER A 233 -1.45 26.54 -15.85
N LYS A 234 -0.57 25.96 -16.68
CA LYS A 234 0.66 25.28 -16.22
C LYS A 234 1.55 26.20 -15.36
N ARG A 235 1.58 27.50 -15.68
CA ARG A 235 2.35 28.51 -14.93
C ARG A 235 1.77 28.71 -13.52
N THR A 236 0.44 28.76 -13.41
CA THR A 236 -0.24 28.86 -12.12
C THR A 236 0.01 27.63 -11.27
N LEU A 237 -0.14 26.42 -11.83
CA LEU A 237 0.15 25.18 -11.10
C LEU A 237 1.60 25.10 -10.61
N GLN A 238 2.57 25.51 -11.44
CA GLN A 238 3.97 25.57 -11.03
C GLN A 238 4.21 26.58 -9.90
N ARG A 239 3.55 27.74 -9.93
CA ARG A 239 3.60 28.72 -8.84
C ARG A 239 3.05 28.12 -7.55
N ILE A 240 1.85 27.54 -7.58
CA ILE A 240 1.22 26.92 -6.40
C ILE A 240 2.13 25.83 -5.82
N GLN A 241 2.71 24.98 -6.67
CA GLN A 241 3.65 23.94 -6.23
C GLN A 241 4.92 24.51 -5.57
N THR A 242 5.48 25.58 -6.12
CA THR A 242 6.71 26.22 -5.59
C THR A 242 6.43 26.93 -4.27
N ASP A 243 5.29 27.62 -4.19
CA ASP A 243 4.89 28.44 -3.05
C ASP A 243 4.08 27.66 -2.00
N ALA A 244 3.91 26.34 -2.19
CA ALA A 244 3.00 25.51 -1.40
C ALA A 244 3.24 25.63 0.11
N ALA A 245 4.50 25.67 0.53
CA ALA A 245 4.91 25.86 1.93
C ALA A 245 4.43 27.20 2.51
N GLN A 246 4.53 28.27 1.72
CA GLN A 246 4.18 29.62 2.15
C GLN A 246 2.66 29.82 2.18
N LEU A 247 1.94 29.32 1.17
CA LEU A 247 0.48 29.41 1.07
C LEU A 247 -0.20 28.71 2.26
N VAL A 248 0.20 27.47 2.56
CA VAL A 248 -0.33 26.72 3.70
C VAL A 248 0.00 27.41 5.03
N LYS A 249 1.23 27.94 5.18
CA LYS A 249 1.61 28.67 6.38
C LYS A 249 0.75 29.93 6.59
N ALA A 250 0.52 30.71 5.53
CA ALA A 250 -0.30 31.90 5.57
C ALA A 250 -1.75 31.58 5.96
N ALA A 251 -2.31 30.48 5.46
CA ALA A 251 -3.66 30.04 5.83
C ALA A 251 -3.76 29.62 7.30
N VAL A 252 -2.74 28.94 7.84
CA VAL A 252 -2.68 28.62 9.28
C VAL A 252 -2.61 29.90 10.12
N GLU A 253 -1.78 30.87 9.72
CA GLU A 253 -1.65 32.15 10.43
C GLU A 253 -2.96 32.98 10.37
N ALA A 254 -3.63 33.01 9.22
CA ALA A 254 -4.92 33.70 9.05
C ALA A 254 -6.02 33.11 9.94
N GLN A 255 -6.14 31.77 9.97
CA GLN A 255 -7.09 31.07 10.84
C GLN A 255 -6.83 31.35 12.33
N GLN A 256 -5.56 31.43 12.75
CA GLN A 256 -5.22 31.76 14.13
C GLN A 256 -5.60 33.21 14.50
N ALA A 257 -5.42 34.15 13.57
CA ALA A 257 -5.81 35.54 13.78
C ALA A 257 -7.33 35.71 13.97
N GLU A 258 -8.15 34.97 13.21
CA GLU A 258 -9.62 34.99 13.35
C GLU A 258 -10.12 34.42 14.68
N VAL A 259 -9.45 33.41 15.23
CA VAL A 259 -9.84 32.78 16.51
C VAL A 259 -9.46 33.66 17.72
N THR A 260 -8.51 34.58 17.55
CA THR A 260 -8.01 35.45 18.63
C THR A 260 -8.65 36.85 18.63
N SER A 261 -9.43 37.17 17.60
CA SER A 261 -10.19 38.43 17.46
C SER A 261 -11.61 38.31 17.98
#